data_AF-A0AA89BPS7-F1
#
_entry.id   AF-A0AA89BPS7-F1
#
_cell.length_a   1.000
_cell.length_b   1.000
_cell.length_c   1.000
_cell.angle_alpha   90.00
_cell.angle_beta   90.00
_cell.angle_gamma   90.00
#
_symmetry.space_group_name_H-M   'P 1'
#
loop_
_entity.id
_entity.type
_entity.pdbx_description
1 polymer ?
#
loop_
_entity_poly.entity_id
_entity_poly.type
_entity_poly.pdbx_seq_one_letter_code
_entity_poly.pdbx_strand_id
1 'polypeptide(L)'
;MGPKKAPAPSKGGKISGKPKPDVTKKATPKAGGKGAEAAAAPKLPPPPEPEKVGLKQVAGVVMDDPEGKIKGSKWWAYCVDEKGVVGRFMQMRDVNVINALDKSQMDQEVIRKAILGALRYGKPFVFDQMEADMYESLCTLMDGILPGLMGLILNKTIMETEK
;
A
#
# COMPACT_ATOMS: atom_id res chain seq x y z
N MET A 1 -3.09 -50.58 -14.38
CA MET A 1 -4.56 -50.49 -14.45
C MET A 1 -5.15 -51.42 -13.40
N GLY A 2 -5.79 -50.83 -12.40
CA GLY A 2 -6.58 -51.54 -11.37
C GLY A 2 -7.44 -50.48 -10.67
N PRO A 3 -8.77 -50.58 -10.66
CA PRO A 3 -9.62 -49.54 -10.10
C PRO A 3 -9.70 -49.68 -8.57
N LYS A 4 -9.20 -48.69 -7.83
CA LYS A 4 -9.44 -48.59 -6.38
C LYS A 4 -10.64 -47.67 -6.13
N LYS A 5 -11.70 -48.30 -5.60
CA LYS A 5 -12.96 -47.72 -5.13
C LYS A 5 -12.75 -46.70 -4.01
N ALA A 6 -13.51 -45.61 -4.07
CA ALA A 6 -13.77 -44.70 -2.95
C ALA A 6 -14.73 -45.33 -1.93
N PRO A 7 -14.64 -44.99 -0.63
CA PRO A 7 -15.72 -45.20 0.32
C PRO A 7 -16.49 -43.90 0.60
N ALA A 8 -17.82 -44.01 0.54
CA ALA A 8 -18.82 -43.02 0.94
C ALA A 8 -19.10 -43.11 2.47
N PRO A 9 -19.70 -42.07 3.09
CA PRO A 9 -19.76 -41.89 4.55
C PRO A 9 -20.91 -42.65 5.23
N SER A 10 -20.68 -43.07 6.48
CA SER A 10 -21.68 -43.71 7.36
C SER A 10 -22.62 -42.72 8.04
N LYS A 11 -23.90 -43.10 8.11
CA LYS A 11 -25.02 -42.39 8.77
C LYS A 11 -25.13 -42.70 10.27
N GLY A 12 -25.68 -41.73 11.02
CA GLY A 12 -26.39 -41.90 12.30
C GLY A 12 -26.32 -40.61 13.12
N GLY A 13 -27.38 -39.97 13.64
CA GLY A 13 -28.82 -40.24 13.68
C GLY A 13 -29.60 -38.95 14.01
N LYS A 14 -30.93 -38.98 13.80
CA LYS A 14 -31.91 -37.91 14.02
C LYS A 14 -32.12 -37.57 15.51
N ILE A 15 -32.33 -36.29 15.86
CA ILE A 15 -33.44 -35.84 16.74
C ILE A 15 -33.95 -34.46 16.28
N SER A 16 -35.27 -34.34 16.21
CA SER A 16 -36.13 -33.24 15.76
C SER A 16 -36.61 -32.32 16.89
N GLY A 17 -36.88 -31.03 16.61
CA GLY A 17 -37.89 -30.23 17.34
C GLY A 17 -37.56 -28.74 17.61
N LYS A 18 -38.27 -27.82 16.93
CA LYS A 18 -38.56 -26.42 17.33
C LYS A 18 -39.86 -26.40 18.20
N PRO A 19 -40.28 -25.34 18.96
CA PRO A 19 -40.19 -23.89 18.69
C PRO A 19 -40.05 -22.89 19.90
N LYS A 20 -40.00 -21.57 19.56
CA LYS A 20 -39.95 -20.23 20.25
C LYS A 20 -40.99 -19.92 21.39
N PRO A 21 -41.13 -18.66 21.95
CA PRO A 21 -40.22 -17.63 22.51
C PRO A 21 -40.73 -16.97 23.85
N ASP A 22 -40.03 -15.92 24.35
CA ASP A 22 -40.51 -14.71 25.07
C ASP A 22 -39.98 -14.40 26.50
N VAL A 23 -39.96 -13.08 26.79
CA VAL A 23 -39.85 -12.33 28.05
C VAL A 23 -38.47 -11.80 28.48
N THR A 24 -38.14 -10.63 27.91
CA THR A 24 -37.88 -9.34 28.59
C THR A 24 -37.28 -9.38 30.01
N LYS A 25 -36.06 -8.82 30.19
CA LYS A 25 -35.76 -7.93 31.33
C LYS A 25 -34.61 -6.96 31.03
N LYS A 26 -34.97 -5.69 31.10
CA LYS A 26 -34.20 -4.46 31.00
C LYS A 26 -33.31 -4.30 32.24
N ALA A 27 -32.00 -4.07 32.05
CA ALA A 27 -31.11 -3.55 33.08
C ALA A 27 -30.32 -2.36 32.51
N THR A 28 -30.66 -1.18 33.00
CA THR A 28 -29.93 0.09 32.83
C THR A 28 -28.55 0.02 33.49
N PRO A 29 -27.48 0.57 32.88
CA PRO A 29 -26.20 0.77 33.55
C PRO A 29 -26.19 2.15 34.25
N LYS A 30 -25.70 2.21 35.50
CA LYS A 30 -25.32 3.49 36.15
C LYS A 30 -23.86 3.41 36.62
N ALA A 31 -23.06 4.20 35.92
CA ALA A 31 -21.90 4.99 36.33
C ALA A 31 -20.81 4.37 37.24
N GLY A 32 -19.58 4.41 36.72
CA GLY A 32 -18.39 4.44 37.58
C GLY A 32 -17.13 3.92 36.90
N GLY A 33 -16.61 4.62 35.89
CA GLY A 33 -15.30 4.31 35.32
C GLY A 33 -14.73 5.52 34.62
N LYS A 34 -13.80 6.22 35.30
CA LYS A 34 -12.94 7.28 34.76
C LYS A 34 -12.37 6.81 33.42
N GLY A 35 -12.86 7.40 32.32
CA GLY A 35 -12.24 7.26 31.01
C GLY A 35 -10.85 7.88 31.09
N ALA A 36 -9.83 7.05 30.87
CA ALA A 36 -8.49 7.52 30.57
C ALA A 36 -8.60 8.45 29.37
N GLU A 37 -8.12 9.67 29.55
CA GLU A 37 -7.95 10.67 28.52
C GLU A 37 -7.11 10.05 27.39
N ALA A 38 -7.75 9.80 26.24
CA ALA A 38 -7.06 9.40 25.05
C ALA A 38 -6.10 10.54 24.68
N ALA A 39 -4.81 10.34 24.94
CA ALA A 39 -3.77 11.25 24.52
C ALA A 39 -3.94 11.53 23.03
N ALA A 40 -4.21 12.79 22.71
CA ALA A 40 -4.40 13.25 21.34
C ALA A 40 -3.15 12.87 20.53
N ALA A 41 -3.36 12.12 19.44
CA ALA A 41 -2.31 11.89 18.46
C ALA A 41 -1.69 13.24 18.06
N PRO A 42 -0.35 13.36 18.02
CA PRO A 42 0.29 14.60 17.63
C PRO A 42 -0.24 15.00 16.24
N LYS A 43 -0.85 16.18 16.14
CA LYS A 43 -1.32 16.72 14.87
C LYS A 43 -0.11 16.83 13.95
N LEU A 44 -0.05 15.99 12.93
CA LEU A 44 0.95 16.14 11.88
C LEU A 44 0.82 17.57 11.31
N PRO A 45 1.95 18.26 11.04
CA PRO A 45 1.90 19.53 10.33
C PRO A 45 1.13 19.33 9.01
N PRO A 46 0.33 20.34 8.58
CA PRO A 46 -0.45 20.22 7.36
C PRO A 46 0.49 19.92 6.19
N PRO A 47 0.15 18.95 5.33
CA PRO A 47 0.95 18.64 4.16
C PRO A 47 1.10 19.90 3.28
N PRO A 48 2.24 20.06 2.59
CA PRO A 48 2.44 21.19 1.69
C PRO A 48 1.34 21.23 0.63
N GLU A 49 0.95 22.44 0.19
CA GLU A 49 -0.03 22.59 -0.87
C GLU A 49 0.47 21.91 -2.16
N PRO A 50 -0.36 21.07 -2.81
CA PRO A 50 0.06 20.34 -4.00
C PRO A 50 0.24 21.30 -5.18
N GLU A 51 1.39 21.22 -5.85
CA GLU A 51 1.66 21.94 -7.08
C GLU A 51 0.84 21.33 -8.24
N LYS A 52 0.06 22.15 -8.93
CA LYS A 52 -0.73 21.69 -10.09
C LYS A 52 0.16 21.63 -11.33
N VAL A 53 0.35 20.42 -11.85
CA VAL A 53 1.20 20.16 -13.02
C VAL A 53 0.36 19.55 -14.15
N GLY A 54 0.53 20.03 -15.39
CA GLY A 54 -0.13 19.42 -16.55
C GLY A 54 0.50 18.08 -16.94
N LEU A 55 -0.28 17.12 -17.47
CA LEU A 55 0.19 15.77 -17.79
C LEU A 55 1.52 15.73 -18.58
N LYS A 56 1.65 16.57 -19.60
CA LYS A 56 2.87 16.63 -20.44
C LYS A 56 4.11 17.11 -19.70
N GLN A 57 3.91 17.89 -18.63
CA GLN A 57 4.97 18.47 -17.81
C GLN A 57 5.39 17.56 -16.66
N VAL A 58 4.53 16.62 -16.22
CA VAL A 58 4.80 15.78 -15.04
C VAL A 58 6.17 15.09 -15.13
N ALA A 59 6.53 14.55 -16.29
CA ALA A 59 7.83 13.91 -16.45
C ALA A 59 9.00 14.89 -16.38
N GLY A 60 8.87 16.09 -16.95
CA GLY A 60 9.92 17.11 -16.83
C GLY A 60 10.11 17.57 -15.38
N VAL A 61 9.01 17.74 -14.65
CA VAL A 61 9.07 18.12 -13.23
C VAL A 61 9.63 17.00 -12.37
N VAL A 62 9.15 15.76 -12.55
CA VAL A 62 9.47 14.64 -11.65
C VAL A 62 10.81 13.96 -11.98
N MET A 63 11.16 13.86 -13.25
CA MET A 63 12.33 13.10 -13.70
C MET A 63 13.55 13.99 -13.89
N ASP A 64 13.37 15.15 -14.56
CA ASP A 64 14.48 16.06 -14.84
C ASP A 64 14.76 16.98 -13.64
N ASP A 65 13.71 17.30 -12.86
CA ASP A 65 13.76 18.15 -11.66
C ASP A 65 14.52 19.46 -11.92
N PRO A 66 14.06 20.31 -12.86
CA PRO A 66 14.81 21.48 -13.32
C PRO A 66 15.03 22.52 -12.21
N GLU A 67 14.12 22.58 -11.24
CA GLU A 67 14.20 23.50 -10.09
C GLU A 67 14.89 22.87 -8.88
N GLY A 68 15.29 21.59 -8.96
CA GLY A 68 15.94 20.89 -7.86
C GLY A 68 15.06 20.67 -6.63
N LYS A 69 13.74 20.84 -6.75
CA LYS A 69 12.77 20.72 -5.65
C LYS A 69 12.77 19.31 -5.09
N ILE A 70 12.79 18.31 -5.97
CA ILE A 70 12.74 16.91 -5.57
C ILE A 70 14.07 16.52 -4.98
N LYS A 71 15.19 16.82 -5.63
CA LYS A 71 16.55 16.54 -5.13
C LYS A 71 16.83 17.22 -3.78
N GLY A 72 16.45 18.48 -3.63
CA GLY A 72 16.60 19.26 -2.41
C GLY A 72 15.63 18.87 -1.28
N SER A 73 14.53 18.18 -1.59
CA SER A 73 13.60 17.65 -0.60
C SER A 73 14.16 16.41 0.11
N LYS A 74 13.79 16.23 1.37
CA LYS A 74 14.01 14.98 2.12
C LYS A 74 13.21 13.81 1.53
N TRP A 75 12.10 14.10 0.85
CA TRP A 75 11.14 13.10 0.40
C TRP A 75 11.12 12.98 -1.12
N TRP A 76 10.86 11.77 -1.63
CA TRP A 76 10.48 11.59 -3.03
C TRP A 76 9.10 12.20 -3.33
N ALA A 77 8.86 12.50 -4.61
CA ALA A 77 7.60 13.11 -5.05
C ALA A 77 6.42 12.14 -4.91
N TYR A 78 5.28 12.68 -4.49
CA TYR A 78 4.00 11.99 -4.50
C TYR A 78 3.07 12.68 -5.50
N CYS A 79 2.50 11.91 -6.44
CA CYS A 79 1.65 12.45 -7.49
C CYS A 79 0.21 12.06 -7.25
N VAL A 80 -0.68 13.05 -7.10
CA VAL A 80 -2.13 12.85 -7.04
C VAL A 80 -2.67 12.97 -8.45
N ASP A 81 -3.09 11.85 -9.02
CA ASP A 81 -3.62 11.78 -10.39
C ASP A 81 -5.14 11.69 -10.38
N GLU A 82 -5.81 12.82 -10.59
CA GLU A 82 -7.28 12.89 -10.64
C GLU A 82 -7.89 12.12 -11.82
N LYS A 83 -7.10 11.79 -12.86
CA LYS A 83 -7.59 11.21 -14.12
C LYS A 83 -7.12 9.79 -14.37
N GLY A 84 -6.22 9.25 -13.54
CA GLY A 84 -5.67 7.90 -13.70
C GLY A 84 -4.82 7.68 -14.98
N VAL A 85 -4.26 8.75 -15.56
CA VAL A 85 -3.50 8.70 -16.83
C VAL A 85 -1.99 8.87 -16.67
N VAL A 86 -1.51 9.36 -15.51
CA VAL A 86 -0.10 9.64 -15.24
C VAL A 86 0.72 8.36 -15.24
N GLY A 87 0.26 7.30 -14.58
CA GLY A 87 0.97 6.01 -14.56
C GLY A 87 1.17 5.46 -15.98
N ARG A 88 0.11 5.48 -16.80
CA ARG A 88 0.19 5.09 -18.22
C ARG A 88 1.11 5.98 -19.03
N PHE A 89 1.10 7.29 -18.77
CA PHE A 89 2.00 8.24 -19.42
C PHE A 89 3.46 7.98 -19.07
N MET A 90 3.76 7.62 -17.81
CA MET A 90 5.11 7.27 -17.37
C MET A 90 5.62 5.96 -17.99
N GLN A 91 4.74 4.98 -18.22
CA GLN A 91 5.11 3.73 -18.91
C GLN A 91 5.62 3.94 -20.34
N MET A 92 5.27 5.05 -21.00
CA MET A 92 5.77 5.37 -22.33
C MET A 92 7.20 5.95 -22.32
N ARG A 93 7.78 6.11 -21.14
CA ARG A 93 9.14 6.65 -20.92
C ARG A 93 10.04 5.55 -20.40
N ASP A 94 11.34 5.84 -20.31
CA ASP A 94 12.31 4.90 -19.76
C ASP A 94 12.24 4.85 -18.21
N VAL A 95 11.11 4.36 -17.68
CA VAL A 95 10.78 4.29 -16.25
C VAL A 95 10.31 2.89 -15.91
N ASN A 96 10.74 2.38 -14.76
CA ASN A 96 10.16 1.18 -14.19
C ASN A 96 8.88 1.55 -13.45
N VAL A 97 7.73 1.25 -14.04
CA VAL A 97 6.42 1.47 -13.42
C VAL A 97 5.90 0.13 -12.89
N ILE A 98 5.59 0.06 -11.59
CA ILE A 98 4.91 -1.08 -10.96
C ILE A 98 3.47 -0.70 -10.71
N ASN A 99 2.54 -1.41 -11.36
CA ASN A 99 1.11 -1.27 -11.11
C ASN A 99 0.71 -2.11 -9.89
N ALA A 100 0.21 -1.45 -8.84
CA ALA A 100 -0.15 -2.08 -7.57
C ALA A 100 -1.36 -3.04 -7.67
N LEU A 101 -2.14 -2.97 -8.74
CA LEU A 101 -3.27 -3.87 -9.00
C LEU A 101 -2.87 -5.08 -9.87
N ASP A 102 -1.69 -5.05 -10.49
CA ASP A 102 -1.18 -6.18 -11.27
C ASP A 102 -0.43 -7.17 -10.37
N LYS A 103 -1.07 -8.32 -10.14
CA LYS A 103 -0.51 -9.41 -9.31
C LYS A 103 0.85 -9.91 -9.81
N SER A 104 1.11 -9.85 -11.11
CA SER A 104 2.39 -10.30 -11.67
C SER A 104 3.53 -9.34 -11.36
N GLN A 105 3.21 -8.06 -11.12
CA GLN A 105 4.18 -7.02 -10.77
C GLN A 105 4.32 -6.84 -9.26
N MET A 106 3.28 -7.19 -8.50
CA MET A 106 3.25 -7.18 -7.03
C MET A 106 3.92 -8.42 -6.40
N ASP A 107 4.85 -9.04 -7.12
CA ASP A 107 5.75 -10.05 -6.57
C ASP A 107 6.97 -9.37 -5.93
N GLN A 108 7.40 -9.87 -4.76
CA GLN A 108 8.51 -9.27 -4.00
C GLN A 108 9.82 -9.27 -4.78
N GLU A 109 10.11 -10.31 -5.55
CA GLU A 109 11.36 -10.39 -6.32
C GLU A 109 11.32 -9.49 -7.56
N VAL A 110 10.13 -9.25 -8.14
CA VAL A 110 9.95 -8.28 -9.23
C VAL A 110 10.22 -6.87 -8.71
N ILE A 111 9.59 -6.50 -7.59
CA ILE A 111 9.77 -5.18 -6.97
C ILE A 111 11.21 -4.97 -6.51
N ARG A 112 11.82 -5.98 -5.87
CA ARG A 112 13.22 -5.95 -5.46
C ARG A 112 14.16 -5.67 -6.63
N LYS A 113 13.99 -6.37 -7.75
CA LYS A 113 14.79 -6.15 -8.97
C LYS A 113 14.60 -4.75 -9.54
N ALA A 114 13.36 -4.26 -9.57
CA ALA A 114 13.05 -2.91 -10.07
C ALA A 114 13.73 -1.83 -9.21
N ILE A 115 13.68 -1.96 -7.88
CA ILE A 115 14.34 -1.05 -6.94
C ILE A 115 15.86 -1.12 -7.07
N LEU A 116 16.45 -2.32 -7.12
CA LEU A 116 17.90 -2.47 -7.31
C LEU A 116 18.36 -1.86 -8.64
N GLY A 117 17.56 -2.01 -9.70
CA GLY A 117 17.81 -1.37 -10.98
C GLY A 117 17.79 0.16 -10.87
N ALA A 118 16.82 0.70 -10.12
CA ALA A 118 16.72 2.14 -9.89
C ALA A 118 17.90 2.70 -9.10
N LEU A 119 18.28 2.04 -7.99
CA LEU A 119 19.39 2.47 -7.14
C LEU A 119 20.75 2.33 -7.83
N ARG A 120 20.97 1.25 -8.59
CA ARG A 120 22.28 0.96 -9.21
C ARG A 120 22.51 1.74 -10.51
N TYR A 121 21.48 1.88 -11.34
CA TYR A 121 21.60 2.46 -12.68
C TYR A 121 20.95 3.83 -12.80
N GLY A 122 20.33 4.34 -11.73
CA GLY A 122 19.63 5.64 -11.74
C GLY A 122 18.36 5.64 -12.58
N LYS A 123 17.83 4.46 -12.96
CA LYS A 123 16.61 4.38 -13.76
C LYS A 123 15.40 4.81 -12.90
N PRO A 124 14.57 5.77 -13.35
CA PRO A 124 13.43 6.21 -12.56
C PRO A 124 12.46 5.07 -12.27
N PHE A 125 11.82 5.13 -11.11
CA PHE A 125 10.93 4.10 -10.61
C PHE A 125 9.65 4.74 -10.06
N VAL A 126 8.51 4.16 -10.38
CA VAL A 126 7.18 4.65 -10.00
C VAL A 126 6.35 3.49 -9.48
N PHE A 127 5.80 3.64 -8.27
CA PHE A 127 4.66 2.85 -7.83
C PHE A 127 3.39 3.54 -8.28
N ASP A 128 2.65 2.90 -9.17
CA ASP A 128 1.33 3.33 -9.60
C ASP A 128 0.28 2.58 -8.76
N GLN A 129 -0.32 3.30 -7.83
CA GLN A 129 -1.40 2.77 -6.98
C GLN A 129 -2.76 2.77 -7.71
N MET A 130 -2.79 3.27 -8.95
CA MET A 130 -4.03 3.54 -9.68
C MET A 130 -4.93 4.47 -8.85
N GLU A 131 -6.24 4.37 -9.01
CA GLU A 131 -7.23 5.13 -8.25
C GLU A 131 -7.54 4.51 -6.86
N ALA A 132 -6.66 3.63 -6.35
CA ALA A 132 -6.84 2.93 -5.10
C ALA A 132 -5.74 3.27 -4.09
N ASP A 133 -6.11 3.53 -2.83
CA ASP A 133 -5.12 3.67 -1.76
C ASP A 133 -4.57 2.30 -1.36
N MET A 134 -3.39 1.99 -1.87
CA MET A 134 -2.67 0.75 -1.62
C MET A 134 -1.47 0.94 -0.69
N TYR A 135 -1.36 2.09 0.00
CA TYR A 135 -0.11 2.48 0.69
C TYR A 135 0.30 1.47 1.75
N GLU A 136 -0.62 1.11 2.64
CA GLU A 136 -0.36 0.12 3.71
C GLU A 136 -0.04 -1.28 3.17
N SER A 137 -0.67 -1.65 2.05
CA SER A 137 -0.41 -2.94 1.39
C SER A 137 0.99 -2.96 0.77
N LEU A 138 1.42 -1.85 0.15
CA LEU A 138 2.77 -1.70 -0.38
C LEU A 138 3.81 -1.70 0.75
N CYS A 139 3.55 -1.02 1.87
CA CYS A 139 4.42 -1.07 3.05
C CYS A 139 4.62 -2.51 3.53
N THR A 140 3.53 -3.26 3.72
CA THR A 140 3.58 -4.66 4.16
C THR A 140 4.35 -5.55 3.19
N LEU A 141 4.14 -5.37 1.88
CA LEU A 141 4.86 -6.11 0.85
C LEU A 141 6.36 -5.80 0.90
N MET A 142 6.71 -4.52 1.01
CA MET A 142 8.08 -4.02 1.01
C MET A 142 8.85 -4.46 2.27
N ASP A 143 8.16 -4.55 3.41
CA ASP A 143 8.72 -5.10 4.65
C ASP A 143 9.14 -6.57 4.51
N GLY A 144 8.48 -7.31 3.61
CA GLY A 144 8.91 -8.67 3.24
C GLY A 144 10.23 -8.72 2.46
N ILE A 145 10.65 -7.62 1.82
CA ILE A 145 11.93 -7.50 1.12
C ILE A 145 13.02 -7.03 2.10
N LEU A 146 12.76 -5.92 2.80
CA LEU A 146 13.59 -5.39 3.86
C LEU A 146 12.69 -4.61 4.84
N PRO A 147 12.75 -4.87 6.15
CA PRO A 147 11.91 -4.16 7.11
C PRO A 147 12.12 -2.64 7.04
N GLY A 148 11.02 -1.89 6.93
CA GLY A 148 11.04 -0.43 6.81
C GLY A 148 11.45 0.11 5.44
N LEU A 149 11.58 -0.75 4.41
CA LEU A 149 12.11 -0.38 3.10
C LEU A 149 11.37 0.79 2.44
N MET A 150 10.04 0.82 2.53
CA MET A 150 9.25 1.93 1.97
C MET A 150 9.68 3.27 2.57
N GLY A 151 9.84 3.33 3.90
CA GLY A 151 10.31 4.51 4.61
C GLY A 151 11.73 4.91 4.18
N LEU A 152 12.65 3.94 4.12
CA LEU A 152 14.04 4.15 3.71
C LEU A 152 14.17 4.70 2.29
N ILE A 153 13.30 4.24 1.38
CA ILE A 153 13.23 4.75 0.01
C ILE A 153 12.67 6.17 0.02
N LEU A 154 11.47 6.36 0.59
CA LEU A 154 10.75 7.63 0.53
C LEU A 154 11.55 8.78 1.16
N ASN A 155 12.26 8.54 2.26
CA ASN A 155 13.09 9.55 2.94
C ASN A 155 14.53 9.63 2.40
N LYS A 156 14.87 8.86 1.36
CA LYS A 156 16.17 8.76 0.69
C LYS A 156 17.34 8.26 1.54
N THR A 157 17.11 7.83 2.78
CA THR A 157 18.17 7.31 3.65
C THR A 157 18.83 6.05 3.09
N ILE A 158 18.13 5.28 2.26
CA ILE A 158 18.70 4.13 1.54
C ILE A 158 19.88 4.50 0.62
N MET A 159 20.00 5.79 0.24
CA MET A 159 21.09 6.29 -0.61
C MET A 159 22.28 6.83 0.19
N GLU A 160 22.15 6.96 1.50
CA GLU A 160 23.24 7.40 2.36
C GLU A 160 24.24 6.24 2.52
N THR A 161 25.52 6.49 2.20
CA THR A 161 26.58 5.49 2.37
C THR A 161 26.70 5.11 3.85
N GLU A 162 26.84 3.82 4.15
CA GLU A 162 27.26 3.39 5.50
C GLU A 162 28.56 4.14 5.87
N LYS A 163 28.55 4.79 7.03
CA LYS A 163 29.71 5.51 7.57
C LYS A 163 30.75 4.55 8.12
#